data_AF-A0A6I1ZFS3-F1
#
_entry.id   AF-A0A6I1ZFS3-F1
#
_cell.length_a   1.000
_cell.length_b   1.000
_cell.length_c   1.000
_cell.angle_alpha   90.00
_cell.angle_beta   90.00
_cell.angle_gamma   90.00
#
_symmetry.space_group_name_H-M   'P 1'
#
loop_
_entity.id
_entity.type
_entity.pdbx_description
1 polymer ?
#
loop_
_entity_poly.entity_id
_entity_poly.type
_entity_poly.pdbx_seq_one_letter_code
_entity_poly.pdbx_strand_id
1 'polypeptide(L)' 'SLHFLMSLPDDTMVFPGHGPCTTIGREKRTNPFLLELN' A
#
# COMPACT_ATOMS: atom_id res chain seq x y z
N SER A 1 -8.35 -8.93 -1.33
CA SER A 1 -7.37 -8.39 -2.29
C SER A 1 -6.31 -7.52 -1.64
N LEU A 2 -6.65 -6.44 -0.91
CA LEU A 2 -5.66 -5.59 -0.22
C LEU A 2 -4.86 -6.34 0.86
N HIS A 3 -5.48 -7.24 1.63
CA HIS A 3 -4.76 -8.06 2.62
C HIS A 3 -3.58 -8.85 2.03
N PHE A 4 -3.74 -9.38 0.81
CA PHE A 4 -2.66 -10.08 0.11
C PHE A 4 -1.55 -9.13 -0.33
N LEU A 5 -1.90 -7.95 -0.87
CA LEU A 5 -0.90 -6.92 -1.20
C LEU A 5 -0.11 -6.48 0.03
N MET A 6 -0.77 -6.38 1.19
CA MET A 6 -0.11 -5.95 2.43
C MET A 6 0.81 -7.00 3.05
N SER A 7 0.78 -8.26 2.60
CA SER A 7 1.77 -9.26 3.01
C SER A 7 3.10 -9.16 2.25
N LEU A 8 3.20 -8.29 1.24
CA LEU A 8 4.44 -8.06 0.51
C LEU A 8 5.43 -7.21 1.34
N PRO A 9 6.74 -7.30 1.04
CA PRO A 9 7.77 -6.45 1.65
C PRO A 9 7.48 -4.95 1.51
N ASP A 10 7.85 -4.17 2.50
CA ASP A 10 7.57 -2.73 2.56
C ASP A 10 8.25 -1.90 1.46
N ASP A 11 9.35 -2.39 0.90
CA ASP A 11 10.10 -1.81 -0.21
C ASP A 11 9.53 -2.19 -1.59
N THR A 12 8.50 -3.05 -1.64
CA THR A 12 7.81 -3.39 -2.87
C THR A 12 7.21 -2.13 -3.50
N MET A 13 7.67 -1.81 -4.71
CA MET A 13 7.17 -0.70 -5.51
C MET A 13 5.73 -0.96 -5.99
N VAL A 14 4.89 0.06 -5.88
CA VAL A 14 3.51 0.06 -6.35
C VAL A 14 3.39 1.05 -7.50
N PHE A 15 2.94 0.55 -8.66
CA PHE A 15 2.68 1.33 -9.86
C PHE A 15 1.17 1.36 -10.12
N PRO A 16 0.46 2.38 -9.60
CA PRO A 16 -0.99 2.47 -9.76
C PRO A 16 -1.36 2.83 -11.21
N GLY A 17 -2.61 2.58 -11.58
CA GLY A 17 -3.13 3.01 -12.88
C GLY A 17 -3.17 4.54 -13.05
N HIS A 18 -3.20 5.29 -11.93
CA HIS A 18 -3.18 6.75 -11.91
C HIS A 18 -2.36 7.27 -10.73
N GLY A 19 -1.77 8.46 -10.89
CA GLY A 19 -0.98 9.11 -9.85
C GLY A 19 0.47 8.62 -9.80
N PRO A 20 1.24 9.10 -8.81
CA PRO A 20 2.66 8.74 -8.67
C PRO A 20 2.85 7.31 -8.16
N CYS A 21 4.02 6.74 -8.42
CA CYS A 21 4.44 5.49 -7.78
C CYS A 21 4.66 5.66 -6.28
N THR A 22 4.52 4.56 -5.54
CA THR A 22 4.62 4.50 -4.08
C THR A 22 5.23 3.14 -3.67
N THR A 23 5.25 2.82 -2.37
CA THR A 23 5.64 1.48 -1.89
C THR A 23 4.59 0.91 -0.94
N ILE A 24 4.56 -0.42 -0.78
CA ILE A 24 3.66 -1.10 0.16
C ILE A 24 3.80 -0.53 1.57
N GLY A 25 5.04 -0.28 2.04
CA GLY A 25 5.27 0.28 3.37
C GLY A 25 4.71 1.69 3.52
N ARG A 26 4.81 2.53 2.48
CA ARG A 26 4.21 3.88 2.50
C ARG A 26 2.69 3.78 2.60
N GLU A 27 2.07 2.96 1.78
CA GLU A 27 0.61 2.76 1.81
C GLU A 27 0.13 2.28 3.18
N LYS A 28 0.78 1.28 3.79
CA LYS A 28 0.43 0.81 5.15
C LYS A 28 0.40 1.92 6.20
N ARG A 29 1.31 2.91 6.10
CA ARG A 29 1.46 3.97 7.10
C ARG A 29 0.58 5.18 6.85
N THR A 30 0.20 5.44 5.60
CA THR A 30 -0.42 6.72 5.23
C THR A 30 -1.76 6.59 4.53
N ASN A 31 -2.11 5.42 4.00
CA ASN A 31 -3.34 5.25 3.25
C ASN A 31 -4.54 5.15 4.22
N PRO A 32 -5.51 6.09 4.18
CA PRO A 32 -6.62 6.11 5.13
C PRO A 32 -7.47 4.83 5.08
N PHE A 33 -7.63 4.22 3.90
CA PHE A 33 -8.36 2.96 3.73
C PHE A 33 -7.68 1.75 4.38
N LEU A 34 -6.38 1.85 4.68
CA LEU A 34 -5.64 0.82 5.40
C LEU A 34 -5.56 1.10 6.90
N LEU A 35 -5.59 2.37 7.30
CA LEU A 35 -5.56 2.78 8.70
C LEU A 35 -6.91 2.58 9.41
N GLU A 36 -8.02 2.65 8.67
CA GLU A 36 -9.37 2.38 9.18
C GLU A 36 -9.70 0.88 9.34
N LEU A 37 -8.80 -0.02 8.93
CA LEU A 37 -8.97 -1.48 9.03
C LEU A 37 -8.51 -2.09 10.37
N ASN A 38 -8.20 -1.25 11.37
CA ASN A 38 -7.79 -1.68 12.71
C ASN A 38 -8.97 -1.82 13.67
#